data_AF-A0A2P8FSA7-F1
#
_entry.id   AF-A0A2P8FSA7-F1
#
_cell.length_a   1.000
_cell.length_b   1.000
_cell.length_c   1.000
_cell.angle_alpha   90.00
_cell.angle_beta   90.00
_cell.angle_gamma   90.00
#
_symmetry.space_group_name_H-M   'P 1'
#
loop_
_entity.id
_entity.type
_entity.pdbx_description
1 polymer ?
#
loop_
_entity_poly.entity_id
_entity_poly.type
_entity_poly.pdbx_seq_one_letter_code
_entity_poly.pdbx_strand_id
1 'polypeptide(L)'
;MKKLLLFAFLVFILSCKDNTVSSTLNVCGVKDPVRNLPWLKAKIDSLKAEKQENMLMVTVGKYKGEIIFDYTILYMSCNICTVFRCDGSRVDLSKLTQEEMQEFTKTVRGDTRGPVIWPEK
;
A
#
# COMPACT_ATOMS: atom_id res chain seq x y z
N MET A 1 -51.52 -11.83 28.79
CA MET A 1 -50.34 -11.56 29.63
C MET A 1 -49.37 -12.71 29.40
N LYS A 2 -48.14 -12.62 28.92
CA LYS A 2 -47.14 -11.55 28.85
C LYS A 2 -46.50 -11.57 27.46
N LYS A 3 -46.43 -10.40 26.83
CA LYS A 3 -45.49 -10.07 25.75
C LYS A 3 -44.06 -10.06 26.32
N LEU A 4 -43.07 -10.00 25.44
CA LEU A 4 -41.62 -9.90 25.70
C LEU A 4 -40.91 -11.19 26.10
N LEU A 5 -40.45 -11.92 25.09
CA LEU A 5 -39.09 -12.47 25.06
C LEU A 5 -38.55 -12.08 23.68
N LEU A 6 -37.99 -10.87 23.59
CA LEU A 6 -36.53 -10.67 23.46
C LEU A 6 -36.05 -11.22 22.11
N PHE A 7 -36.19 -10.49 21.00
CA PHE A 7 -35.39 -9.30 20.65
C PHE A 7 -33.91 -9.45 21.06
N ALA A 8 -33.30 -10.57 20.69
CA ALA A 8 -31.90 -10.86 21.01
C ALA A 8 -31.20 -11.66 19.90
N PHE A 9 -31.20 -11.16 18.67
CA PHE A 9 -30.21 -11.53 17.64
C PHE A 9 -30.03 -10.40 16.60
N LEU A 10 -30.19 -9.15 17.06
CA LEU A 10 -29.62 -7.98 16.40
C LEU A 10 -28.25 -7.75 17.04
N VAL A 11 -27.28 -7.33 16.23
CA VAL A 11 -25.87 -7.11 16.58
C VAL A 11 -24.99 -8.37 16.46
N PHE A 12 -25.04 -9.03 15.29
CA PHE A 12 -23.78 -9.52 14.71
C PHE A 12 -22.96 -8.29 14.30
N ILE A 13 -22.28 -7.73 15.29
CA ILE A 13 -20.91 -7.22 15.22
C ILE A 13 -20.34 -7.16 13.80
N LEU A 14 -20.66 -6.07 13.10
CA LEU A 14 -19.76 -5.45 12.13
C LEU A 14 -18.50 -5.03 12.89
N SER A 15 -17.60 -5.99 13.15
CA SER A 15 -16.25 -5.70 13.60
C SER A 15 -15.43 -5.28 12.39
N CYS A 16 -15.75 -4.10 11.83
CA CYS A 16 -14.82 -3.40 10.96
C CYS A 16 -13.65 -2.95 11.85
N LYS A 17 -12.59 -3.76 11.91
CA LYS A 17 -11.29 -3.30 12.39
C LYS A 17 -10.65 -2.49 11.27
N ASP A 18 -11.25 -1.34 10.97
CA ASP A 18 -10.59 -0.31 10.19
C ASP A 18 -9.67 0.43 11.13
N ASN A 19 -8.41 0.50 10.73
CA ASN A 19 -7.50 1.62 10.92
C ASN A 19 -6.13 1.17 10.40
N THR A 20 -5.74 1.69 9.24
CA THR A 20 -4.37 2.13 9.00
C THR A 20 -3.30 1.03 8.90
N VAL A 21 -3.35 0.19 7.87
CA VAL A 21 -2.24 -0.72 7.51
C VAL A 21 -0.89 0.03 7.49
N SER A 22 -0.88 1.31 7.10
CA SER A 22 0.31 2.16 7.19
C SER A 22 0.82 2.37 8.63
N SER A 23 -0.04 2.71 9.59
CA SER A 23 0.41 3.22 10.90
C SER A 23 1.09 2.18 11.80
N THR A 24 0.86 0.90 11.51
CA THR A 24 1.43 -0.24 12.27
C THR A 24 2.62 -0.88 11.57
N LEU A 25 2.84 -0.57 10.29
CA LEU A 25 3.95 -1.14 9.53
C LEU A 25 5.27 -0.49 9.93
N ASN A 26 6.30 -1.31 10.19
CA ASN A 26 7.67 -0.86 10.38
C ASN A 26 8.55 -1.42 9.27
N VAL A 27 9.03 -0.55 8.39
CA VAL A 27 9.89 -0.89 7.26
C VAL A 27 10.91 0.21 7.05
N CYS A 28 12.07 -0.13 6.49
CA CYS A 28 13.15 0.84 6.26
C CYS A 28 13.61 1.57 7.53
N GLY A 29 13.49 0.92 8.69
CA GLY A 29 13.83 1.50 10.00
C GLY A 29 12.85 2.55 10.51
N VAL A 30 11.72 2.78 9.83
CA VAL A 30 10.69 3.74 10.24
C VAL A 30 9.36 3.04 10.47
N LYS A 31 8.69 3.41 11.57
CA LYS A 31 7.28 3.08 11.77
C LYS A 31 6.44 4.03 10.90
N ASP A 32 5.37 3.54 10.31
CA ASP A 32 4.45 4.35 9.50
C ASP A 32 5.15 5.09 8.35
N PRO A 33 5.62 4.36 7.33
CA PRO A 33 6.44 4.92 6.27
C PRO A 33 5.74 6.03 5.49
N VAL A 34 4.41 6.03 5.37
CA VAL A 34 3.66 7.11 4.70
C VAL A 34 3.92 8.47 5.36
N ARG A 35 4.05 8.49 6.70
CA ARG A 35 4.22 9.73 7.48
C ARG A 35 5.66 10.01 7.82
N ASN A 36 6.48 8.96 8.00
CA ASN A 36 7.82 9.07 8.58
C ASN A 36 8.96 8.76 7.60
N LEU A 37 8.68 8.29 6.37
CA LEU A 37 9.70 8.15 5.34
C LEU A 37 9.72 9.44 4.48
N PRO A 38 10.76 10.30 4.57
CA PRO A 38 10.68 11.68 4.06
C PRO A 38 10.38 11.79 2.57
N TRP A 39 11.01 10.95 1.74
CA TRP A 39 10.78 10.99 0.30
C TRP A 39 9.37 10.52 -0.09
N LEU A 40 8.80 9.56 0.63
CA LEU A 40 7.47 9.02 0.36
C LEU A 40 6.41 10.03 0.78
N LYS A 41 6.57 10.58 1.99
CA LYS A 41 5.72 11.65 2.51
C LYS A 41 5.68 12.84 1.54
N ALA A 42 6.85 13.30 1.06
CA ALA A 42 6.93 14.42 0.13
C ALA A 42 6.19 14.15 -1.20
N LYS A 43 6.27 12.93 -1.75
CA LYS A 43 5.52 12.56 -2.97
C LYS A 43 4.01 12.58 -2.75
N ILE A 44 3.57 11.98 -1.63
CA ILE A 44 2.14 11.95 -1.28
C ILE A 44 1.62 13.36 -1.02
N ASP A 45 2.37 14.19 -0.30
CA ASP A 45 2.00 15.59 -0.04
C ASP A 45 1.91 16.42 -1.33
N SER A 46 2.83 16.20 -2.29
CA SER A 46 2.75 16.84 -3.61
C SER A 46 1.45 16.49 -4.32
N LEU A 47 1.09 15.21 -4.36
CA LEU A 47 -0.17 14.78 -4.97
C LEU A 47 -1.39 15.32 -4.23
N LYS A 48 -1.36 15.42 -2.90
CA LYS A 48 -2.42 16.05 -2.10
C LYS A 48 -2.60 17.52 -2.45
N ALA A 49 -1.50 18.27 -2.64
CA ALA A 49 -1.55 19.66 -3.07
C ALA A 49 -2.19 19.81 -4.46
N GLU A 50 -2.01 18.82 -5.32
CA GLU A 50 -2.58 18.74 -6.66
C GLU A 50 -3.98 18.10 -6.71
N LYS A 51 -4.50 17.60 -5.58
CA LYS A 51 -5.76 16.83 -5.46
C LYS A 51 -5.78 15.55 -6.33
N GLN A 52 -4.63 14.89 -6.42
CA GLN A 52 -4.41 13.66 -7.20
C GLN A 52 -4.00 12.46 -6.33
N GLU A 53 -4.01 12.61 -5.01
CA GLU A 53 -3.58 11.57 -4.07
C GLU A 53 -4.45 10.30 -4.13
N ASN A 54 -5.70 10.44 -4.60
CA ASN A 54 -6.63 9.34 -4.82
C ASN A 54 -6.26 8.46 -6.03
N MET A 55 -5.40 8.94 -6.91
CA MET A 55 -4.88 8.21 -8.08
C MET A 55 -3.67 7.35 -7.72
N LEU A 56 -3.07 7.59 -6.54
CA LEU A 56 -1.90 6.88 -6.08
C LEU A 56 -2.30 5.60 -5.32
N MET A 57 -1.62 4.51 -5.65
CA MET A 57 -1.51 3.33 -4.81
C MET A 57 -0.05 3.09 -4.46
N VAL A 58 0.23 2.83 -3.18
CA VAL A 58 1.56 2.41 -2.73
C VAL A 58 1.43 1.07 -2.02
N THR A 59 2.17 0.08 -2.50
CA THR A 59 2.34 -1.21 -1.84
C THR A 59 3.77 -1.37 -1.37
N VAL A 60 3.95 -2.07 -0.25
CA VAL A 60 5.28 -2.45 0.23
C VAL A 60 5.50 -3.91 -0.08
N GLY A 61 6.63 -4.23 -0.71
CA GLY A 61 7.00 -5.59 -1.06
C GLY A 61 8.43 -5.91 -0.66
N LYS A 62 8.82 -7.16 -0.90
CA LYS A 62 10.20 -7.62 -0.75
C LYS A 62 10.63 -8.29 -2.04
N TYR A 63 11.77 -7.88 -2.58
CA TYR A 63 12.34 -8.45 -3.80
C TYR A 63 13.84 -8.68 -3.57
N LYS A 64 14.31 -9.91 -3.81
CA LYS A 64 15.71 -10.32 -3.56
C LYS A 64 16.26 -9.94 -2.17
N GLY A 65 15.42 -10.00 -1.14
CA GLY A 65 15.84 -9.63 0.21
C GLY A 65 15.65 -8.15 0.56
N GLU A 66 15.50 -7.28 -0.43
CA GLU A 66 15.34 -5.83 -0.24
C GLU A 66 13.87 -5.43 -0.08
N ILE A 67 13.60 -4.46 0.78
CA ILE A 67 12.29 -3.83 0.88
C ILE A 67 12.15 -2.80 -0.24
N ILE A 68 11.02 -2.85 -0.93
CA ILE A 68 10.69 -1.93 -2.01
C ILE A 68 9.27 -1.39 -1.86
N PHE A 69 9.03 -0.25 -2.50
CA PHE A 69 7.74 0.40 -2.61
C PHE A 69 7.33 0.42 -4.07
N ASP A 70 6.25 -0.28 -4.42
CA ASP A 70 5.65 -0.15 -5.75
C ASP A 70 4.68 1.04 -5.71
N TYR A 71 5.07 2.11 -6.38
CA TYR A 71 4.39 3.39 -6.44
C TYR A 71 3.68 3.47 -7.79
N THR A 72 2.36 3.27 -7.78
CA THR A 72 1.54 3.21 -8.98
C THR A 72 0.57 4.38 -9.00
N ILE A 73 0.69 5.25 -10.00
CA ILE A 73 -0.32 6.29 -10.28
C ILE A 73 -1.20 5.80 -11.43
N LEU A 74 -2.51 5.82 -11.21
CA LEU A 74 -3.54 5.55 -12.20
C LEU A 74 -4.21 6.86 -12.61
N TYR A 75 -3.84 7.38 -13.77
CA TYR A 75 -4.44 8.58 -14.34
C TYR A 75 -5.22 8.22 -15.61
N MET A 76 -6.56 8.22 -15.52
CA MET A 76 -7.44 7.73 -16.59
C MET A 76 -7.07 6.30 -17.03
N SER A 77 -6.68 6.11 -18.29
CA SER A 77 -6.21 4.84 -18.86
C SER A 77 -4.69 4.67 -18.81
N CYS A 78 -3.94 5.62 -18.23
CA CYS A 78 -2.49 5.56 -18.10
C CYS A 78 -2.08 5.09 -16.70
N ASN A 79 -1.15 4.12 -16.65
CA ASN A 79 -0.52 3.68 -15.42
C ASN A 79 0.97 4.06 -15.43
N ILE A 80 1.39 4.84 -14.43
CA ILE A 80 2.81 5.11 -14.17
C ILE A 80 3.20 4.26 -12.97
N CYS A 81 3.98 3.21 -13.21
CA CYS A 81 4.49 2.35 -12.16
C CYS A 81 5.98 2.62 -11.96
N THR A 82 6.35 3.12 -10.78
CA THR A 82 7.73 3.31 -10.38
C THR A 82 8.00 2.53 -9.10
N VAL A 83 9.16 1.89 -9.03
CA VAL A 83 9.55 1.13 -7.85
C VAL A 83 10.67 1.87 -7.15
N PHE A 84 10.55 2.04 -5.84
CA PHE A 84 11.51 2.74 -5.00
C PHE A 84 12.10 1.81 -3.94
N ARG A 85 13.36 2.01 -3.60
CA ARG A 85 13.99 1.43 -2.41
C ARG A 85 13.73 2.29 -1.18
N CYS A 86 14.14 1.79 -0.01
CA CYS A 86 14.05 2.52 1.25
C CYS A 86 14.67 3.93 1.23
N ASP A 87 15.76 4.12 0.50
CA ASP A 87 16.46 5.40 0.37
C ASP A 87 15.79 6.37 -0.64
N GLY A 88 14.73 5.93 -1.32
CA GLY A 88 14.04 6.71 -2.35
C GLY A 88 14.68 6.62 -3.74
N SER A 89 15.74 5.83 -3.91
CA SER A 89 16.30 5.51 -5.23
C SER A 89 15.32 4.66 -6.04
N ARG A 90 15.31 4.86 -7.36
CA ARG A 90 14.48 4.05 -8.27
C ARG A 90 15.13 2.70 -8.52
N VAL A 91 14.31 1.66 -8.59
CA VAL A 91 14.69 0.36 -9.15
C VAL A 91 14.50 0.42 -10.65
N ASP A 92 15.56 0.10 -11.39
CA ASP A 92 15.53 0.02 -12.84
C ASP A 92 15.04 -1.37 -13.28
N LEU A 93 13.74 -1.48 -13.51
CA LEU A 93 13.11 -2.74 -13.91
C LEU A 93 13.53 -3.18 -15.32
N SER A 94 14.08 -2.30 -16.16
CA SER A 94 14.51 -2.64 -17.53
C SER A 94 15.76 -3.53 -17.54
N LYS A 95 16.48 -3.60 -16.42
CA LYS A 95 17.67 -4.43 -16.24
C LYS A 95 17.36 -5.84 -15.76
N LEU A 96 16.11 -6.14 -15.44
CA LEU A 96 15.71 -7.47 -14.99
C LEU A 96 15.64 -8.43 -16.18
N THR A 97 16.08 -9.68 -15.97
CA THR A 97 15.79 -10.76 -16.91
C THR A 97 14.30 -11.07 -16.95
N GLN A 98 13.86 -11.90 -17.90
CA GLN A 98 12.45 -12.31 -17.98
C GLN A 98 12.03 -13.08 -16.72
N GLU A 99 12.88 -13.96 -16.23
CA GLU A 99 12.64 -14.75 -15.01
C GLU A 99 12.56 -13.85 -13.79
N GLU A 100 13.47 -12.88 -13.69
CA GLU A 100 13.49 -11.88 -12.62
C GLU A 100 12.24 -10.99 -12.66
N MET A 101 11.76 -10.62 -13.84
CA MET A 101 10.54 -9.85 -14.02
C MET A 101 9.29 -10.66 -13.65
N GLN A 102 9.25 -11.95 -13.97
CA GLN A 102 8.16 -12.85 -13.56
C GLN A 102 8.12 -12.99 -12.03
N GLU A 103 9.27 -13.19 -11.40
CA GLU A 103 9.39 -13.24 -9.94
C GLU A 103 8.96 -11.90 -9.31
N PHE A 104 9.46 -10.78 -9.85
CA PHE A 104 9.07 -9.44 -9.41
C PHE A 104 7.55 -9.26 -9.50
N THR A 105 6.95 -9.61 -10.64
CA THR A 105 5.51 -9.47 -10.83
C THR A 105 4.75 -10.31 -9.80
N LYS A 106 5.12 -11.57 -9.60
CA LYS A 106 4.48 -12.46 -8.61
C LYS A 106 4.55 -11.91 -7.18
N THR A 107 5.73 -11.45 -6.77
CA THR A 107 6.05 -11.08 -5.38
C THR A 107 5.67 -9.64 -5.02
N VAL A 108 5.58 -8.74 -6.00
CA VAL A 108 5.39 -7.30 -5.76
C VAL A 108 4.04 -6.81 -6.27
N ARG A 109 3.51 -7.41 -7.34
CA ARG A 109 2.27 -6.96 -8.01
C ARG A 109 1.17 -8.02 -8.08
N GLY A 110 1.51 -9.29 -7.89
CA GLY A 110 0.60 -10.42 -7.94
C GLY A 110 0.00 -10.75 -6.58
N ASP A 111 -0.50 -11.97 -6.45
CA ASP A 111 -1.25 -12.41 -5.26
C ASP A 111 -0.42 -12.45 -3.98
N THR A 112 0.91 -12.57 -4.12
CA THR A 112 1.85 -12.58 -2.99
C THR A 112 2.40 -11.19 -2.65
N ARG A 113 1.86 -10.14 -3.26
CA ARG A 113 2.26 -8.77 -2.96
C ARG A 113 2.03 -8.43 -1.50
N GLY A 114 2.93 -7.62 -0.95
CA GLY A 114 2.77 -7.13 0.40
C GLY A 114 1.66 -6.05 0.53
N PRO A 115 1.52 -5.49 1.74
CA PRO A 115 0.39 -4.65 2.09
C PRO A 115 0.30 -3.37 1.24
N VAL A 116 -0.93 -2.96 0.94
CA VAL A 116 -1.21 -1.58 0.49
C VAL A 116 -1.05 -0.66 1.69
N ILE A 117 -0.20 0.35 1.58
CA ILE A 117 -0.01 1.38 2.62
C ILE A 117 -0.61 2.73 2.22
N TRP A 118 -0.91 2.95 0.93
CA TRP A 118 -1.66 4.11 0.44
C TRP A 118 -2.61 3.69 -0.70
N PRO A 119 -3.85 4.21 -0.77
CA PRO A 119 -4.48 5.15 0.19
C PRO A 119 -4.65 4.53 1.58
N GLU A 120 -4.65 5.37 2.62
CA GLU A 120 -4.94 4.92 3.98
C GLU A 120 -6.40 4.42 4.04
N LYS A 121 -6.61 3.23 4.61
CA LYS A 121 -7.94 2.68 4.92
C LYS A 121 -8.38 3.09 6.32
#